data_AF-A0A2K3KXH9-F1
#
_entry.id   AF-A0A2K3KXH9-F1
#
_cell.length_a   1.000
_cell.length_b   1.000
_cell.length_c   1.000
_cell.angle_alpha   90.00
_cell.angle_beta   90.00
_cell.angle_gamma   90.00
#
_symmetry.space_group_name_H-M   'P 1'
#
loop_
_entity.id
_entity.type
_entity.pdbx_description
1 polymer ?
#
loop_
_entity_poly.entity_id
_entity_poly.type
_entity_poly.pdbx_seq_one_letter_code
_entity_poly.pdbx_strand_id
1 'polypeptide(L)'
;MHPGDDTIVMEKNGWRVKGIIMVSRSIGDTYLKRPPFLLPASFPTYEKVPDPFERGVVSAEPEMLTRVIEETDKFLIFASDGL
;
A
#
# COMPACT_ATOMS: atom_id res chain seq x y z
N MET A 1 5.38 2.63 10.86
CA MET A 1 6.69 2.25 10.31
C MET A 1 6.97 0.80 10.69
N HIS A 2 7.68 0.02 9.87
CA HIS A 2 8.06 -1.38 10.17
C HIS A 2 9.53 -1.47 10.61
N PRO A 3 9.89 -0.98 11.82
CA PRO A 3 11.26 -1.12 12.31
C PRO A 3 11.61 -2.60 12.43
N GLY A 4 12.77 -2.99 11.90
CA GLY A 4 13.28 -4.36 11.94
C GLY A 4 12.84 -5.29 10.81
N ASP A 5 12.09 -4.80 9.82
CA ASP A 5 11.79 -5.57 8.60
C ASP A 5 12.53 -4.97 7.40
N ASP A 6 13.75 -5.45 7.15
CA ASP A 6 14.60 -5.01 6.03
C ASP A 6 14.03 -5.43 4.66
N THR A 7 12.98 -6.26 4.65
CA THR A 7 12.28 -6.73 3.45
C THR A 7 10.98 -5.98 3.18
N ILE A 8 10.65 -4.97 3.99
CA ILE A 8 9.38 -4.23 3.88
C ILE A 8 9.20 -3.62 2.49
N VAL A 9 10.28 -3.15 1.87
CA VAL A 9 10.32 -2.63 0.51
C VAL A 9 11.34 -3.43 -0.28
N MET A 10 10.92 -3.97 -1.42
CA MET A 10 11.76 -4.77 -2.31
C MET A 10 11.68 -4.21 -3.73
N GLU A 11 12.78 -4.31 -4.48
CA GLU A 11 12.78 -3.98 -5.90
C GLU A 11 12.39 -5.22 -6.72
N LYS A 12 11.23 -5.14 -7.40
CA LYS A 12 10.72 -6.17 -8.32
C LYS A 12 9.99 -5.50 -9.48
N ASN A 13 10.72 -5.09 -10.52
CA ASN A 13 10.19 -4.24 -11.61
C ASN A 13 9.56 -2.95 -11.05
N GLY A 14 10.29 -2.29 -10.15
CA GLY A 14 9.84 -1.15 -9.34
C GLY A 14 9.85 -1.44 -7.84
N TRP A 15 9.81 -0.39 -7.03
CA TRP A 15 9.72 -0.49 -5.57
C TRP A 15 8.34 -0.99 -5.14
N ARG A 16 8.31 -2.06 -4.34
CA ARG A 16 7.07 -2.70 -3.91
C ARG A 16 7.11 -3.08 -2.43
N VAL A 17 6.00 -2.87 -1.74
CA VAL A 17 5.79 -3.35 -0.37
C VAL A 17 5.73 -4.87 -0.38
N LYS A 18 6.62 -5.51 0.38
CA LYS A 18 6.84 -6.97 0.38
C LYS A 18 6.96 -7.57 -1.03
N GLY A 19 7.38 -6.79 -2.03
CA GLY A 19 7.46 -7.23 -3.42
C GLY A 19 6.12 -7.43 -4.15
N ILE A 20 4.99 -7.00 -3.58
CA ILE A 20 3.63 -7.25 -4.11
C ILE A 20 3.05 -6.00 -4.75
N ILE A 21 2.90 -4.93 -3.98
CA ILE A 21 2.13 -3.73 -4.37
C ILE A 21 3.02 -2.48 -4.35
N MET A 22 2.80 -1.55 -5.28
CA MET A 22 3.59 -0.33 -5.42
C MET A 22 3.14 0.83 -4.52
N VAL A 23 2.08 0.65 -3.73
CA VAL A 23 1.55 1.66 -2.80
C VAL A 23 1.70 1.22 -1.34
N SER A 24 1.92 2.17 -0.44
CA SER A 24 1.98 1.93 1.01
C SER A 24 0.62 2.09 1.71
N ARG A 25 -0.38 2.63 1.00
CA ARG A 25 -1.74 2.81 1.47
C ARG A 25 -2.72 2.36 0.39
N SER A 26 -3.75 1.63 0.79
CA SER A 26 -4.82 1.18 -0.10
C SER A 26 -6.12 0.96 0.67
N ILE A 27 -7.25 0.96 -0.01
CA ILE A 27 -8.52 0.42 0.51
C ILE A 27 -8.70 -0.97 -0.11
N GLY A 28 -9.06 -1.99 0.69
CA GLY A 28 -9.03 -3.41 0.26
C GLY A 28 -7.80 -4.15 0.77
N ASP A 29 -7.21 -5.03 -0.04
CA ASP A 29 -5.95 -5.78 0.24
C ASP A 29 -5.85 -6.36 1.66
N THR A 30 -6.96 -6.95 2.15
CA THR A 30 -7.05 -7.44 3.54
C THR A 30 -5.94 -8.42 3.88
N TYR A 31 -5.51 -9.23 2.91
CA TYR A 31 -4.43 -10.21 3.05
C TYR A 31 -3.06 -9.57 3.31
N LEU A 32 -2.86 -8.27 3.04
CA LEU A 32 -1.66 -7.49 3.40
C LEU A 32 -1.82 -6.73 4.71
N LYS A 33 -3.03 -6.71 5.28
CA LYS A 33 -3.38 -5.92 6.48
C LYS A 33 -3.55 -6.78 7.71
N ARG A 34 -4.08 -7.99 7.52
CA ARG A 34 -4.47 -8.90 8.58
C ARG A 34 -3.90 -10.30 8.31
N PRO A 35 -2.87 -10.73 9.05
CA PRO A 35 -2.26 -12.06 8.88
C PRO A 35 -3.23 -13.25 8.86
N PRO A 36 -4.35 -13.26 9.62
CA PRO A 36 -5.33 -14.37 9.54
C PRO A 36 -6.03 -14.52 8.18
N PHE A 37 -5.97 -13.50 7.31
CA PHE A 37 -6.55 -13.51 5.97
C PHE A 37 -5.48 -13.70 4.89
N LEU A 38 -4.28 -14.16 5.26
CA LEU A 38 -3.28 -14.59 4.29
C LEU A 38 -3.90 -15.65 3.37
N LEU A 39 -3.79 -15.42 2.07
CA LEU A 39 -4.44 -16.26 1.07
C LEU A 39 -3.92 -17.70 1.18
N PRO A 40 -4.79 -18.73 1.17
CA PRO A 40 -4.36 -20.12 1.19
C PRO A 40 -3.53 -20.45 -0.05
N ALA A 41 -2.68 -21.48 0.06
CA ALA A 41 -1.75 -21.89 -1.01
C ALA A 41 -2.40 -22.23 -2.36
N SER A 42 -3.73 -22.38 -2.41
CA SER A 42 -4.54 -22.63 -3.60
C SER A 42 -4.95 -21.36 -4.38
N PHE A 43 -4.73 -20.15 -3.82
CA PHE A 43 -4.87 -18.92 -4.59
C PHE A 43 -3.68 -18.79 -5.56
N PRO A 44 -3.90 -18.28 -6.78
CA PRO A 44 -2.86 -18.20 -7.81
C PRO A 44 -1.54 -17.66 -7.24
N THR A 45 -0.49 -18.44 -7.44
CA THR A 45 0.84 -18.42 -6.78
C THR A 45 1.65 -17.14 -6.96
N TYR A 46 1.13 -16.13 -7.67
CA TYR A 46 1.82 -14.90 -8.01
C TYR A 46 1.90 -13.89 -6.84
N GLU A 47 1.10 -14.08 -5.79
CA GLU A 47 1.00 -13.18 -4.63
C GLU A 47 1.25 -13.92 -3.30
N LYS A 48 2.14 -14.92 -3.28
CA LYS A 48 2.66 -15.39 -1.98
C LYS A 48 3.41 -14.24 -1.34
N VAL A 49 2.91 -13.77 -0.19
CA VAL A 49 3.63 -12.75 0.56
C VAL A 49 4.97 -13.32 1.00
N PRO A 50 6.10 -12.78 0.51
CA PRO A 50 7.40 -13.26 0.93
C PRO A 50 7.56 -12.92 2.40
N ASP A 51 7.85 -13.97 3.18
CA ASP A 51 8.02 -13.96 4.63
C ASP A 51 6.75 -13.59 5.42
N PRO A 52 6.46 -14.32 6.50
CA PRO A 52 5.36 -13.96 7.39
C PRO A 52 5.61 -12.57 7.99
N PHE A 53 4.60 -11.71 7.97
CA PHE A 53 4.63 -10.40 8.63
C PHE A 53 3.72 -10.42 9.85
N GLU A 54 4.16 -9.80 10.94
CA GLU A 54 3.44 -9.81 12.22
C GLU A 54 2.31 -8.76 12.28
N ARG A 55 2.39 -7.74 11.41
CA ARG A 55 1.45 -6.61 11.34
C ARG A 55 1.23 -6.19 9.90
N GLY A 56 0.06 -5.63 9.61
CA GLY A 56 -0.29 -5.17 8.27
C GLY A 56 0.78 -4.26 7.65
N VAL A 57 1.16 -4.55 6.40
CA VAL A 57 2.24 -3.88 5.65
C VAL A 57 1.74 -2.74 4.77
N VAL A 58 0.43 -2.62 4.60
CA VAL A 58 -0.25 -1.53 3.90
C VAL A 58 -1.30 -0.93 4.83
N SER A 59 -1.43 0.40 4.88
CA SER A 59 -2.45 1.07 5.69
C SER A 59 -3.72 1.37 4.87
N ALA A 60 -4.88 1.38 5.53
CA ALA A 60 -6.10 1.97 4.96
C ALA A 60 -6.34 3.41 5.46
N GLU A 61 -5.52 3.88 6.40
CA GLU A 61 -5.64 5.21 6.99
C GLU A 61 -5.25 6.28 5.96
N PRO A 62 -6.13 7.24 5.64
CA PRO A 62 -5.80 8.33 4.72
C PRO A 62 -4.86 9.36 5.37
N GLU A 63 -4.35 10.27 4.55
CA GLU A 63 -3.80 11.55 5.06
C GLU A 63 -4.86 12.62 4.94
N MET A 64 -4.99 13.46 5.96
CA MET A 64 -5.90 14.58 5.96
C MET A 64 -5.11 15.88 5.82
N LEU A 65 -5.36 16.61 4.73
CA LEU A 65 -4.83 17.95 4.52
C LEU A 65 -6.00 18.93 4.40
N THR A 66 -5.90 20.07 5.10
CA THR A 66 -6.86 21.17 4.99
C THR A 66 -6.15 22.40 4.43
N ARG A 67 -6.78 23.06 3.46
CA ARG A 67 -6.29 24.29 2.84
C ARG A 67 -7.45 25.28 2.70
N VAL A 68 -7.17 26.55 2.95
CA VAL A 68 -8.10 27.66 2.67
C VAL A 68 -7.99 28.02 1.19
N ILE A 69 -9.13 28.16 0.51
CA ILE A 69 -9.20 28.57 -0.90
C ILE A 69 -9.08 30.09 -0.98
N GLU A 70 -8.20 30.59 -1.85
CA GLU A 70 -7.99 32.02 -2.10
C GLU A 70 -8.62 32.45 -3.44
N GLU A 71 -8.83 33.76 -3.64
CA GLU A 71 -9.40 34.31 -4.89
C GLU A 71 -8.55 34.01 -6.15
N THR A 72 -7.27 33.72 -5.93
CA THR A 72 -6.29 33.37 -6.96
C THR A 72 -6.39 31.91 -7.40
N ASP A 73 -6.96 31.02 -6.59
CA ASP A 73 -7.17 29.61 -6.92
C ASP A 73 -8.27 29.47 -7.98
N LYS A 74 -7.95 28.90 -9.16
CA LYS A 74 -8.90 28.80 -10.29
C LYS A 74 -9.59 27.45 -10.41
N PHE A 75 -8.89 26.37 -10.09
CA PHE A 75 -9.41 25.01 -10.11
C PHE A 75 -8.50 24.08 -9.30
N LEU A 76 -9.01 22.90 -8.97
CA LEU A 76 -8.27 21.82 -8.32
C LEU A 76 -8.37 20.57 -9.20
N ILE A 77 -7.24 19.91 -9.45
CA ILE A 77 -7.19 18.67 -10.22
C ILE A 77 -6.93 17.51 -9.26
N PHE A 78 -7.77 16.48 -9.36
CA PHE A 78 -7.54 15.18 -8.76
C PHE A 78 -7.30 14.18 -9.88
N ALA A 79 -6.20 13.45 -9.81
CA ALA A 79 -5.80 12.49 -10.82
C ALA A 79 -5.17 11.26 -10.19
N SER A 80 -5.34 10.11 -10.84
CA SER A 80 -4.57 8.90 -10.55
C SER A 80 -3.16 9.00 -11.12
N ASP A 81 -2.31 8.05 -10.77
CA ASP A 81 -0.96 7.89 -11.32
C ASP A 81 -0.90 7.61 -12.83
N GLY A 82 -2.02 7.21 -13.44
CA GLY A 82 -2.13 6.97 -14.89
C GLY A 82 -2.43 8.19 -15.79
N LEU A 83 -2.58 9.41 -15.24
CA LEU A 83 -2.77 10.65 -16.01
C LEU A 83 -1.44 11.36 -16.22
#